data_AF-A0A1H4TGJ8-F1
#
_entry.id   AF-A0A1H4TGJ8-F1
#
_cell.length_a   1.000
_cell.length_b   1.000
_cell.length_c   1.000
_cell.angle_alpha   90.00
_cell.angle_beta   90.00
_cell.angle_gamma   90.00
#
_symmetry.space_group_name_H-M   'P 1'
#
loop_
_entity.id
_entity.type
_entity.pdbx_description
1 polymer ?
#
loop_
_entity_poly.entity_id
_entity_poly.type
_entity_poly.pdbx_seq_one_letter_code
_entity_poly.pdbx_strand_id
1 'polypeptide(L)'
;MIPVPLNKKASSIVPQDEQSFIRLDDDDIRYLSIQLRGVKQARVRFLTATPEFQLEVIEVLLALGVSATAERLSQIAPYPKRRFGIRYKGDTAIITVAQDALLLG
;
A
#
# COMPACT_ATOMS: atom_id res chain seq x y z
N MET A 1 -5.98 -38.19 48.51
CA MET A 1 -6.04 -38.10 47.03
C MET A 1 -7.18 -37.17 46.67
N ILE A 2 -6.90 -36.03 46.03
CA ILE A 2 -7.91 -35.08 45.55
C ILE A 2 -7.61 -34.85 44.06
N PRO A 3 -8.58 -34.99 43.14
CA PRO A 3 -8.31 -34.79 41.72
C PRO A 3 -8.36 -33.29 41.37
N VAL A 4 -7.39 -32.84 40.58
CA VAL A 4 -7.35 -31.51 39.97
C VAL A 4 -8.13 -31.57 38.66
N PRO A 5 -9.13 -30.70 38.41
CA PRO A 5 -9.69 -30.58 37.07
C PRO A 5 -8.77 -29.75 36.19
N LEU A 6 -8.17 -30.40 35.19
CA LEU A 6 -7.46 -29.77 34.09
C LEU A 6 -8.47 -29.13 33.13
N ASN A 7 -8.80 -27.85 33.33
CA ASN A 7 -9.65 -27.13 32.38
C ASN A 7 -8.80 -26.57 31.23
N LYS A 8 -8.65 -27.37 30.17
CA LYS A 8 -8.21 -26.94 28.84
C LYS A 8 -9.45 -26.54 28.04
N LYS A 9 -9.68 -25.24 27.83
CA LYS A 9 -10.19 -24.71 26.56
C LYS A 9 -9.64 -23.31 26.32
N ALA A 10 -8.85 -23.24 25.25
CA ALA A 10 -8.43 -22.03 24.59
C ALA A 10 -9.63 -21.33 23.92
N SER A 11 -9.61 -20.00 23.88
CA SER A 11 -9.62 -19.26 22.62
C SER A 11 -9.40 -17.80 22.92
N SER A 12 -8.41 -17.26 22.23
CA SER A 12 -7.90 -15.90 22.31
C SER A 12 -9.01 -14.88 22.20
N ILE A 13 -9.15 -14.05 23.23
CA ILE A 13 -9.79 -12.74 23.11
C ILE A 13 -8.72 -11.88 22.44
N VAL A 14 -8.68 -11.87 21.11
CA VAL A 14 -8.01 -10.80 20.37
C VAL A 14 -9.11 -9.78 20.11
N PRO A 15 -9.13 -8.62 20.78
CA PRO A 15 -9.79 -7.48 20.21
C PRO A 15 -8.98 -7.13 18.96
N GLN A 16 -9.41 -7.63 17.80
CA GLN A 16 -9.01 -7.04 16.53
C GLN A 16 -9.64 -5.65 16.51
N ASP A 17 -8.91 -4.68 17.03
CA ASP A 17 -9.01 -3.32 16.52
C ASP A 17 -8.73 -3.44 15.01
N GLU A 18 -9.78 -3.64 14.22
CA GLU A 18 -9.78 -3.40 12.78
C GLU A 18 -9.50 -1.90 12.59
N GLN A 19 -8.25 -1.50 12.80
CA GLN A 19 -7.73 -0.31 12.16
C GLN A 19 -7.98 -0.55 10.68
N SER A 20 -9.00 0.13 10.17
CA SER A 20 -9.45 0.03 8.78
C SER A 20 -8.37 0.67 7.93
N PHE A 21 -7.30 -0.07 7.69
CA PHE A 21 -6.22 0.38 6.82
C PHE A 21 -6.78 0.43 5.41
N ILE A 22 -6.64 1.58 4.76
CA ILE A 22 -6.96 1.69 3.34
C ILE A 22 -5.93 0.83 2.59
N ARG A 23 -6.39 -0.30 2.07
CA ARG A 23 -5.64 -1.27 1.26
C ARG A 23 -5.70 -0.90 -0.23
N LEU A 24 -4.84 -1.53 -1.04
CA LEU A 24 -5.03 -1.50 -2.48
C LEU A 24 -6.20 -2.42 -2.85
N ASP A 25 -7.11 -1.93 -3.67
CA ASP A 25 -8.18 -2.73 -4.24
C ASP A 25 -7.87 -3.13 -5.70
N ASP A 26 -8.78 -3.92 -6.29
CA ASP A 26 -8.64 -4.39 -7.67
C ASP A 26 -8.60 -3.24 -8.68
N ASP A 27 -9.27 -2.12 -8.40
CA ASP A 27 -9.29 -0.95 -9.28
C ASP A 27 -7.95 -0.20 -9.23
N ASP A 28 -7.33 -0.11 -8.06
CA ASP A 28 -5.97 0.43 -7.89
C ASP A 28 -4.95 -0.41 -8.67
N ILE A 29 -5.01 -1.74 -8.51
CA ILE A 29 -4.09 -2.67 -9.18
C ILE A 29 -4.28 -2.58 -10.69
N ARG A 30 -5.53 -2.58 -11.15
CA ARG A 30 -5.86 -2.41 -12.57
C ARG A 30 -5.35 -1.08 -13.11
N TYR A 31 -5.56 0.01 -12.38
CA TYR A 31 -5.06 1.33 -12.76
C TYR A 31 -3.53 1.33 -12.92
N LEU A 32 -2.80 0.81 -11.92
CA LEU A 32 -1.34 0.72 -11.96
C LEU A 32 -0.86 -0.16 -13.13
N SER A 33 -1.53 -1.30 -13.40
CA SER A 33 -1.16 -2.19 -14.51
C SER A 33 -1.25 -1.51 -15.88
N ILE A 34 -2.24 -0.63 -16.07
CA ILE A 34 -2.44 0.12 -17.31
C ILE A 34 -1.42 1.25 -17.39
N GLN A 35 -1.28 2.04 -16.32
CA GLN A 35 -0.42 3.22 -16.31
C GLN A 35 1.07 2.87 -16.39
N LEU A 36 1.47 1.71 -15.89
CA LEU A 36 2.88 1.31 -15.84
C LEU A 36 3.29 0.37 -16.97
N ARG A 37 2.44 0.18 -17.99
CA ARG A 37 2.79 -0.62 -19.15
C ARG A 37 4.05 -0.05 -19.82
N GLY A 38 5.10 -0.87 -19.91
CA GLY A 38 6.38 -0.50 -20.51
C GLY A 38 7.35 0.24 -19.57
N VAL A 39 6.93 0.53 -18.33
CA VAL A 39 7.81 1.04 -17.28
C VAL A 39 8.62 -0.13 -16.71
N LYS A 40 9.91 0.07 -16.52
CA LYS A 40 10.82 -0.92 -15.91
C LYS A 40 11.27 -0.52 -14.51
N GLN A 41 11.29 0.78 -14.22
CA GLN A 41 11.75 1.33 -12.95
C GLN A 41 10.77 2.35 -12.40
N ALA A 42 10.54 2.33 -11.09
CA ALA A 42 9.70 3.29 -10.39
C ALA A 42 10.40 3.85 -9.15
N ARG A 43 10.30 5.17 -8.95
CA ARG A 43 10.56 5.83 -7.67
C ARG A 43 9.24 6.19 -7.03
N VAL A 44 8.94 5.54 -5.92
CA VAL A 44 7.68 5.68 -5.18
C VAL A 44 7.87 6.65 -4.03
N ARG A 45 7.03 7.68 -3.96
CA ARG A 45 7.05 8.76 -2.98
C ARG A 45 5.78 8.65 -2.16
N PHE A 46 5.90 8.21 -0.91
CA PHE A 46 4.74 7.98 -0.06
C PHE A 46 4.42 9.20 0.80
N LEU A 47 3.24 9.78 0.60
CA LEU A 47 2.65 10.79 1.47
C LEU A 47 1.81 10.07 2.52
N THR A 48 2.13 10.28 3.80
CA THR A 48 1.33 9.82 4.95
C THR A 48 0.89 8.35 4.94
N ALA A 49 1.66 7.46 4.29
CA ALA A 49 1.32 6.04 4.20
C ALA A 49 1.80 5.23 5.41
N THR A 50 1.00 4.26 5.83
CA THR A 50 1.41 3.24 6.81
C THR A 50 2.45 2.29 6.21
N PRO A 51 3.36 1.71 7.02
CA PRO A 51 4.38 0.77 6.51
C PRO A 51 3.79 -0.40 5.74
N GLU A 52 2.64 -0.93 6.17
CA GLU A 52 1.96 -2.07 5.56
C GLU A 52 1.47 -1.72 4.15
N PHE A 53 0.87 -0.54 3.98
CA PHE A 53 0.43 -0.05 2.69
C PHE A 53 1.61 0.24 1.75
N GLN A 54 2.74 0.73 2.29
CA GLN A 54 3.95 0.92 1.49
C GLN A 54 4.46 -0.40 0.93
N LEU A 55 4.51 -1.45 1.77
CA LEU A 55 4.92 -2.79 1.33
C LEU A 55 3.99 -3.31 0.23
N GLU A 56 2.68 -3.19 0.42
CA GLU A 56 1.67 -3.64 -0.53
C GLU A 56 1.82 -2.96 -1.91
N VAL A 57 2.04 -1.64 -1.93
CA VAL A 57 2.33 -0.91 -3.18
C VAL A 57 3.60 -1.43 -3.85
N ILE A 58 4.66 -1.66 -3.09
CA ILE A 58 5.92 -2.16 -3.65
C ILE A 58 5.76 -3.58 -4.19
N GLU A 59 5.06 -4.46 -3.50
CA GLU A 59 4.77 -5.83 -3.94
C GLU A 59 3.97 -5.85 -5.26
N VAL A 60 2.94 -5.00 -5.37
CA VAL A 60 2.18 -4.85 -6.63
C VAL A 60 3.09 -4.37 -7.76
N LEU A 61 3.96 -3.39 -7.53
CA LEU A 61 4.88 -2.91 -8.57
C LEU A 61 5.86 -3.99 -9.03
N LEU A 62 6.39 -4.78 -8.09
CA LEU A 62 7.27 -5.91 -8.41
C LEU A 62 6.52 -7.00 -9.18
N ALA A 63 5.28 -7.31 -8.82
CA ALA A 63 4.43 -8.26 -9.54
C ALA A 63 4.11 -7.80 -10.97
N LEU A 64 4.04 -6.48 -11.21
CA LEU A 64 3.92 -5.88 -12.54
C LEU A 64 5.25 -5.86 -13.32
N GLY A 65 6.35 -6.38 -12.75
CA GLY A 65 7.67 -6.39 -13.38
C GLY A 65 8.41 -5.05 -13.30
N VAL A 66 7.98 -4.15 -12.41
CA VAL A 66 8.57 -2.82 -12.22
C VAL A 66 9.50 -2.85 -11.00
N SER A 67 10.78 -2.57 -11.21
CA SER A 67 11.72 -2.41 -10.09
C SER A 67 11.41 -1.11 -9.34
N ALA A 68 11.22 -1.17 -8.02
CA ALA A 68 10.75 -0.04 -7.24
C ALA A 68 11.76 0.40 -6.16
N THR A 69 11.92 1.71 -6.02
CA THR A 69 12.61 2.34 -4.88
C THR A 69 11.62 3.22 -4.13
N ALA A 70 11.66 3.20 -2.79
CA ALA A 70 10.71 3.93 -1.95
C ALA A 70 11.38 5.10 -1.22
N GLU A 71 10.68 6.22 -1.14
CA GLU A 71 11.00 7.33 -0.25
C GLU A 71 9.76 7.87 0.45
N ARG A 72 9.94 8.39 1.67
CA ARG A 72 8.88 9.06 2.40
C ARG A 72 8.84 10.54 2.06
N LEU A 73 7.66 11.06 1.82
CA LEU A 73 7.42 12.48 1.58
C LEU A 73 6.68 13.08 2.78
N SER A 74 7.30 14.06 3.44
CA SER A 74 6.71 14.67 4.64
C SER A 74 5.52 15.58 4.33
N GLN A 75 5.57 16.30 3.20
CA GLN A 75 4.54 17.23 2.78
C GLN A 75 4.57 17.47 1.26
N ILE A 76 3.42 17.84 0.70
CA ILE A 76 3.28 18.29 -0.68
C ILE A 76 2.16 19.33 -0.77
N ALA A 77 2.35 20.36 -1.61
CA ALA A 77 1.37 21.42 -1.83
C ALA A 77 1.20 21.67 -3.35
N PRO A 78 -0.05 21.69 -3.88
CA PRO A 78 -1.29 21.32 -3.19
C PRO A 78 -1.32 19.83 -2.82
N TYR A 79 -2.17 19.47 -1.84
CA TYR A 79 -2.39 18.07 -1.50
C TYR A 79 -2.96 17.30 -2.72
N PRO A 80 -2.55 16.05 -2.97
CA PRO A 80 -2.96 15.31 -4.16
C PRO A 80 -4.47 15.07 -4.17
N LYS A 81 -5.13 15.36 -5.29
CA LYS A 81 -6.57 15.02 -5.47
C LYS A 81 -6.81 13.53 -5.72
N ARG A 82 -5.76 12.79 -6.08
CA ARG A 82 -5.81 11.38 -6.46
C ARG A 82 -4.79 10.59 -5.68
N ARG A 83 -5.10 9.32 -5.42
CA ARG A 83 -4.24 8.34 -4.75
C ARG A 83 -2.89 8.19 -5.42
N PHE A 84 -2.86 8.17 -6.75
CA PHE A 84 -1.64 7.99 -7.53
C PHE A 84 -1.39 9.17 -8.47
N GLY A 85 -0.31 9.90 -8.23
CA GLY A 85 0.27 10.85 -9.18
C GLY A 85 1.45 10.23 -9.91
N ILE A 86 1.33 9.98 -11.22
CA ILE A 86 2.38 9.33 -12.00
C ILE A 86 3.01 10.33 -12.97
N ARG A 87 4.34 10.38 -12.99
CA ARG A 87 5.13 11.16 -13.95
C ARG A 87 6.13 10.26 -14.64
N TYR A 88 6.21 10.34 -15.96
CA TYR A 88 7.04 9.47 -16.78
C TYR A 88 8.33 10.16 -17.22
N LYS A 89 9.41 9.38 -17.30
CA LYS A 89 10.69 9.77 -17.90
C LYS A 89 11.29 8.54 -18.58
N GLY A 90 10.98 8.35 -19.87
CA GLY A 90 11.39 7.16 -20.61
C GLY A 90 10.73 5.90 -20.05
N ASP A 91 11.52 4.89 -19.72
CA ASP A 91 11.08 3.64 -19.08
C ASP A 91 11.02 3.72 -17.55
N THR A 92 11.20 4.92 -16.99
CA THR A 92 11.15 5.18 -15.55
C THR A 92 9.92 6.01 -15.18
N ALA A 93 9.28 5.69 -14.05
CA ALA A 93 8.18 6.47 -13.50
C ALA A 93 8.49 7.01 -12.10
N ILE A 94 7.97 8.18 -11.78
CA ILE A 94 7.86 8.69 -10.41
C ILE A 94 6.40 8.58 -10.01
N ILE A 95 6.14 7.81 -8.95
CA ILE A 95 4.79 7.56 -8.44
C ILE A 95 4.68 8.26 -7.09
N THR A 96 3.81 9.25 -6.97
CA THR A 96 3.43 9.84 -5.69
C THR A 96 2.17 9.16 -5.20
N VAL A 97 2.22 8.63 -3.98
CA VAL A 97 1.14 7.83 -3.39
C VAL A 97 0.58 8.58 -2.19
N ALA A 98 -0.72 8.84 -2.20
CA ALA A 98 -1.47 9.44 -1.10
C ALA A 98 -2.56 8.45 -0.66
N GLN A 99 -2.30 7.68 0.40
CA GLN A 99 -3.14 6.55 0.83
C GLN A 99 -4.60 6.96 1.09
N ASP A 100 -4.80 8.16 1.64
CA ASP A 100 -6.08 8.73 2.03
C ASP A 100 -6.83 9.45 0.88
N ALA A 101 -6.23 9.56 -0.31
CA ALA A 101 -6.91 10.13 -1.47
C ALA A 101 -7.71 9.07 -2.27
N LEU A 102 -8.70 9.55 -3.03
CA LEU A 102 -9.52 8.72 -3.91
C LEU A 102 -8.74 8.29 -5.16
N LEU A 103 -9.06 7.12 -5.72
CA LEU A 103 -8.46 6.67 -6.99
C LEU A 103 -8.77 7.64 -8.14
N LEU A 104 -10.03 8.08 -8.22
CA LEU A 104 -10.52 9.12 -9.13
C LEU A 104 -10.98 10.32 -8.30
N GLY A 105 -10.56 11.52 -8.71
CA GLY A 105 -11.02 12.79 -8.15
C GLY A 105 -11.80 13.59 -9.18
#